data_AF-A0A1Q7D2N0-F1
#
_entry.id   AF-A0A1Q7D2N0-F1
#
_cell.length_a   1.000
_cell.length_b   1.000
_cell.length_c   1.000
_cell.angle_alpha   90.00
_cell.angle_beta   90.00
_cell.angle_gamma   90.00
#
_symmetry.space_group_name_H-M   'P 1'
#
loop_
_entity.id
_entity.type
_entity.pdbx_description
1 polymer ?
#
loop_
_entity_poly.entity_id
_entity_poly.type
_entity_poly.pdbx_seq_one_letter_code
_entity_poly.pdbx_strand_id
1 'polypeptide(L)'
;MAVIALRLGRGLGYDGRRLGELGMAACLFDVGLWELPEGVVRQADPLSPRAQDRYRSHPQLSAALVRRWGPPSDVIVEAVLEHHEREQGQGYPPGLKGPAVHPNAKIIGLADTYATLTAPPPPRLGRPAHEAIREVVRLRSRAFDPALIKALLAETSLFPPGTLVRLSSGEIGRVVELNRQHPLRPRIEVRTKPPAAPHIIDLVEAPFVYITSPVAK
;
A
#
# COMPACT_ATOMS: atom_id res chain seq x y z
N MET A 1 -2.93 -8.49 -3.51
CA MET A 1 -3.80 -7.35 -3.17
C MET A 1 -4.69 -7.63 -1.96
N ALA A 2 -5.63 -8.58 -2.05
CA ALA A 2 -6.60 -8.86 -0.98
C ALA A 2 -5.98 -9.08 0.42
N VAL A 3 -4.88 -9.81 0.53
CA VAL A 3 -4.18 -10.01 1.83
C VAL A 3 -3.71 -8.71 2.47
N ILE A 4 -3.20 -7.77 1.67
CA ILE A 4 -2.74 -6.46 2.15
C ILE A 4 -3.96 -5.63 2.60
N ALA A 5 -5.01 -5.59 1.79
CA ALA A 5 -6.25 -4.89 2.13
C ALA A 5 -6.87 -5.43 3.43
N LEU A 6 -6.92 -6.75 3.62
CA LEU A 6 -7.44 -7.37 4.84
C LEU A 6 -6.60 -7.04 6.07
N ARG A 7 -5.26 -7.03 5.95
CA ARG A 7 -4.37 -6.58 7.04
C ARG A 7 -4.62 -5.12 7.42
N LEU A 8 -4.74 -4.25 6.42
CA LEU A 8 -5.09 -2.84 6.63
C LEU A 8 -6.44 -2.70 7.34
N GLY A 9 -7.48 -3.36 6.85
CA GLY A 9 -8.82 -3.35 7.46
C GLY A 9 -8.79 -3.83 8.91
N ARG A 10 -8.04 -4.89 9.19
CA ARG A 10 -7.85 -5.40 10.56
C ARG A 10 -7.12 -4.39 11.45
N GLY A 11 -6.07 -3.76 10.94
CA GLY A 11 -5.34 -2.69 11.64
C GLY A 11 -6.21 -1.45 11.93
N LEU A 12 -7.26 -1.23 11.13
CA LEU A 12 -8.27 -0.18 11.32
C LEU A 12 -9.45 -0.63 12.19
N GLY A 13 -9.43 -1.85 12.73
CA GLY A 13 -10.47 -2.37 13.62
C GLY A 13 -11.73 -2.88 12.92
N TYR A 14 -11.66 -3.27 11.65
CA TYR A 14 -12.80 -3.87 10.95
C TYR A 14 -13.18 -5.21 11.59
N ASP A 15 -14.48 -5.42 11.78
CA ASP A 15 -15.03 -6.71 12.22
C ASP A 15 -15.07 -7.75 11.09
N GLY A 16 -15.50 -8.97 11.42
CA GLY A 16 -15.55 -10.08 10.45
C GLY A 16 -16.43 -9.80 9.23
N ARG A 17 -17.54 -9.07 9.39
CA ARG A 17 -18.43 -8.73 8.27
C ARG A 17 -17.76 -7.75 7.32
N ARG A 18 -17.22 -6.64 7.86
CA ARG A 18 -16.54 -5.62 7.07
C ARG A 18 -15.28 -6.16 6.40
N LEU A 19 -14.55 -7.07 7.07
CA LEU A 19 -13.42 -7.78 6.48
C LEU A 19 -13.87 -8.69 5.33
N GLY A 20 -15.01 -9.38 5.45
CA GLY A 20 -15.59 -10.18 4.37
C GLY A 20 -15.92 -9.36 3.13
N GLU A 21 -16.61 -8.23 3.31
CA GLU A 21 -16.96 -7.29 2.23
C GLU A 21 -15.70 -6.69 1.58
N LEU A 22 -14.73 -6.24 2.39
CA LEU A 22 -13.45 -5.71 1.91
C LEU A 22 -12.65 -6.76 1.14
N GLY A 23 -12.59 -7.99 1.65
CA GLY A 23 -11.88 -9.09 1.02
C GLY A 23 -12.48 -9.44 -0.34
N MET A 24 -13.81 -9.52 -0.43
CA MET A 24 -14.51 -9.79 -1.68
C MET A 24 -14.28 -8.68 -2.70
N ALA A 25 -14.44 -7.42 -2.31
CA ALA A 25 -14.16 -6.28 -3.19
C ALA A 25 -12.70 -6.28 -3.67
N ALA A 26 -11.75 -6.55 -2.78
CA ALA A 26 -10.32 -6.59 -3.11
C ALA A 26 -9.90 -7.78 -4.00
N CYS A 27 -10.74 -8.81 -4.13
CA CYS A 27 -10.55 -9.89 -5.10
C CYS A 27 -11.14 -9.56 -6.48
N LEU A 28 -12.20 -8.76 -6.52
CA LEU A 28 -13.01 -8.52 -7.72
C LEU A 28 -12.77 -7.16 -8.38
N PHE A 29 -12.01 -6.25 -7.75
CA PHE A 29 -11.89 -4.85 -8.19
C PHE A 29 -11.44 -4.69 -9.66
N ASP A 30 -10.64 -5.62 -10.16
CA ASP A 30 -10.06 -5.60 -11.51
C ASP A 30 -10.68 -6.64 -12.47
N VAL A 31 -11.78 -7.31 -12.11
CA VAL A 31 -12.39 -8.35 -12.96
C VAL A 31 -12.80 -7.80 -14.35
N GLY A 32 -13.14 -6.52 -14.43
CA GLY A 32 -13.46 -5.80 -15.66
C GLY A 32 -12.29 -5.64 -16.63
N LEU A 33 -11.04 -5.86 -16.20
CA LEU A 33 -9.90 -5.89 -17.12
C LEU A 33 -10.02 -6.99 -18.18
N TRP A 34 -10.78 -8.06 -17.88
CA TRP A 34 -11.02 -9.16 -18.83
C TRP A 34 -11.83 -8.75 -20.06
N GLU A 35 -12.61 -7.67 -19.96
CA GLU A 35 -13.41 -7.11 -21.06
C GLU A 35 -12.56 -6.18 -21.96
N LEU A 36 -11.31 -5.91 -21.58
CA LEU A 36 -10.41 -5.04 -22.33
C LEU A 36 -9.52 -5.84 -23.29
N PRO A 37 -9.15 -5.28 -24.45
CA PRO A 37 -8.21 -5.92 -25.35
C PRO A 37 -6.88 -6.21 -24.64
N GLU A 38 -6.23 -7.32 -24.97
CA GLU A 38 -4.96 -7.69 -24.34
C GLU A 38 -3.90 -6.58 -24.49
N GLY A 39 -3.86 -5.93 -25.66
CA GLY A 39 -2.99 -4.77 -25.91
C GLY A 39 -3.35 -3.51 -25.12
N VAL A 40 -4.38 -3.49 -24.27
CA VAL A 40 -4.63 -2.40 -23.29
C VAL A 40 -4.18 -2.82 -21.89
N VAL A 41 -4.28 -4.12 -21.58
CA VAL A 41 -3.95 -4.67 -20.26
C VAL A 41 -2.45 -4.97 -20.14
N ARG A 42 -1.83 -5.46 -21.21
CA ARG A 42 -0.45 -5.92 -21.27
C ARG A 42 0.32 -5.14 -22.33
N GLN A 43 0.98 -4.05 -21.93
CA GLN A 43 1.90 -3.31 -22.79
C GLN A 43 3.23 -3.03 -22.07
N ALA A 44 4.33 -3.21 -22.79
CA ALA A 44 5.67 -2.82 -22.32
C ALA A 44 5.87 -1.30 -22.40
N ASP A 45 5.21 -0.66 -23.37
CA ASP A 45 5.26 0.78 -23.63
C ASP A 45 4.16 1.54 -22.89
N PRO A 46 4.33 2.86 -22.67
CA PRO A 46 3.25 3.71 -22.17
C PRO A 46 1.99 3.61 -23.02
N LEU A 47 0.83 3.49 -22.37
CA LEU A 47 -0.46 3.46 -23.07
C LEU A 47 -0.66 4.73 -23.89
N SER A 48 -1.13 4.57 -25.14
CA SER A 48 -1.68 5.71 -25.90
C SER A 48 -2.84 6.36 -25.12
N PRO A 49 -3.16 7.65 -25.34
CA PRO A 49 -4.28 8.31 -24.66
C PRO A 49 -5.59 7.52 -24.77
N ARG A 50 -5.89 6.98 -25.95
CA ARG A 50 -7.08 6.14 -26.19
C ARG A 50 -7.03 4.82 -25.41
N ALA A 51 -5.87 4.17 -25.32
CA ALA A 51 -5.71 2.96 -24.52
C ALA A 51 -5.81 3.26 -23.03
N GLN A 52 -5.31 4.43 -22.59
CA GLN A 52 -5.44 4.88 -21.21
C GLN A 52 -6.90 5.15 -20.82
N ASP A 53 -7.67 5.83 -21.68
CA ASP A 53 -9.10 6.05 -21.45
C ASP A 53 -9.86 4.73 -21.36
N ARG A 54 -9.53 3.77 -22.23
CA ARG A 54 -10.13 2.43 -22.20
C ARG A 54 -9.71 1.66 -20.94
N TYR A 55 -8.45 1.74 -20.53
CA TYR A 55 -8.00 1.15 -19.28
C TYR A 55 -8.76 1.76 -18.09
N ARG A 56 -8.95 3.09 -18.05
CA ARG A 56 -9.70 3.79 -17.00
C ARG A 56 -11.18 3.41 -16.91
N SER A 57 -11.74 2.71 -17.89
CA SER A 57 -13.10 2.17 -17.82
C SER A 57 -13.23 0.88 -17.00
N HIS A 58 -12.13 0.19 -16.67
CA HIS A 58 -12.20 -1.09 -15.97
C HIS A 58 -12.95 -1.06 -14.62
N PRO A 59 -12.94 0.00 -13.80
CA PRO A 59 -13.70 -0.02 -12.54
C PRO A 59 -15.21 -0.06 -12.79
N GLN A 60 -15.68 0.62 -13.85
CA GLN A 60 -17.09 0.58 -14.25
C GLN A 60 -17.47 -0.80 -14.80
N LEU A 61 -16.59 -1.41 -15.59
CA LEU A 61 -16.77 -2.77 -16.11
C LEU A 61 -16.79 -3.80 -14.97
N SER A 62 -15.84 -3.71 -14.02
CA SER A 62 -15.79 -4.55 -12.82
C SER A 62 -17.07 -4.41 -12.01
N ALA A 63 -17.51 -3.17 -11.72
CA ALA A 63 -18.73 -2.92 -10.96
C ALA A 63 -19.98 -3.49 -11.67
N ALA A 64 -20.07 -3.37 -12.99
CA ALA A 64 -21.14 -3.94 -13.78
C ALA A 64 -21.15 -5.48 -13.75
N LEU A 65 -19.98 -6.13 -13.82
CA LEU A 65 -19.86 -7.59 -13.70
C LEU A 65 -20.22 -8.07 -12.30
N VAL A 66 -19.70 -7.42 -11.26
CA VAL A 66 -20.01 -7.76 -9.85
C VAL A 66 -21.51 -7.61 -9.59
N ARG A 67 -22.15 -6.56 -10.13
CA ARG A 67 -23.61 -6.38 -9.98
C ARG A 67 -24.44 -7.54 -10.55
N ARG A 68 -23.92 -8.26 -11.53
CA ARG A 68 -24.62 -9.39 -12.19
C ARG A 68 -24.42 -10.73 -11.47
N TRP A 69 -23.45 -10.85 -10.56
CA TRP A 69 -22.97 -12.13 -10.02
C TRP A 69 -23.64 -12.60 -8.71
N GLY A 70 -24.80 -12.07 -8.35
CA GLY A 70 -25.57 -12.45 -7.15
C GLY A 70 -26.31 -11.25 -6.58
N PRO A 71 -26.88 -11.29 -5.36
CA PRO A 71 -27.30 -10.08 -4.66
C PRO A 71 -26.03 -9.34 -4.22
N PRO A 72 -25.55 -8.36 -5.00
CA PRO A 72 -24.29 -7.73 -4.68
C PRO A 72 -24.56 -6.80 -3.49
N SER A 73 -23.77 -6.91 -2.43
CA SER A 73 -23.76 -5.84 -1.43
C SER A 73 -23.31 -4.56 -2.15
N ASP A 74 -24.11 -3.49 -2.08
CA ASP A 74 -23.75 -2.20 -2.69
C ASP A 74 -22.36 -1.74 -2.23
N VAL A 75 -22.00 -2.06 -0.98
CA VAL A 75 -20.66 -1.89 -0.39
C VAL A 75 -19.55 -2.48 -1.26
N ILE A 76 -19.74 -3.67 -1.82
CA ILE A 76 -18.73 -4.32 -2.67
C ILE A 76 -18.66 -3.61 -4.02
N VAL A 77 -19.81 -3.27 -4.59
CA VAL A 77 -19.90 -2.62 -5.91
C VAL A 77 -19.28 -1.23 -5.87
N GLU A 78 -19.60 -0.42 -4.85
CA GLU A 78 -19.02 0.90 -4.64
C GLU A 78 -17.51 0.81 -4.40
N ALA A 79 -17.07 -0.13 -3.56
CA ALA A 79 -15.65 -0.37 -3.32
C ALA A 79 -14.88 -0.71 -4.62
N VAL A 80 -15.48 -1.53 -5.47
CA VAL A 80 -14.94 -1.92 -6.77
C VAL A 80 -14.99 -0.76 -7.77
N LEU A 81 -16.05 0.04 -7.79
CA LEU A 81 -16.16 1.17 -8.72
C LEU A 81 -15.14 2.27 -8.40
N GLU A 82 -14.90 2.51 -7.12
CA GLU A 82 -14.20 3.70 -6.63
C GLU A 82 -12.74 3.44 -6.24
N HIS A 83 -12.19 2.25 -6.47
CA HIS A 83 -10.84 1.90 -5.97
C HIS A 83 -9.70 2.76 -6.56
N HIS A 84 -9.93 3.46 -7.68
CA HIS A 84 -9.01 4.48 -8.23
C HIS A 84 -9.28 5.90 -7.74
N GLU A 85 -10.31 6.11 -6.92
CA GLU A 85 -10.59 7.39 -6.28
C GLU A 85 -9.56 7.73 -5.20
N ARG A 86 -9.36 9.03 -4.97
CA ARG A 86 -8.30 9.57 -4.11
C ARG A 86 -8.83 10.76 -3.32
N GLU A 87 -8.19 11.08 -2.19
CA GLU A 87 -8.73 12.05 -1.22
C GLU A 87 -9.07 13.44 -1.79
N GLN A 88 -8.38 13.90 -2.83
CA GLN A 88 -8.54 15.24 -3.40
C GLN A 88 -9.26 15.23 -4.77
N GLY A 89 -9.86 14.10 -5.17
CA GLY A 89 -10.60 13.96 -6.43
C GLY A 89 -9.73 13.96 -7.68
N GLN A 90 -8.46 13.57 -7.52
CA GLN A 90 -7.55 13.27 -8.63
C GLN A 90 -7.75 11.87 -9.23
N GLY A 91 -8.72 11.12 -8.70
CA GLY A 91 -9.03 9.77 -9.13
C GLY A 91 -10.08 9.71 -10.25
N TYR A 92 -10.56 8.50 -10.51
CA TYR A 92 -11.55 8.18 -11.52
C TYR A 92 -12.30 6.91 -11.08
N PRO A 93 -13.46 6.58 -11.68
CA PRO A 93 -14.21 7.32 -12.70
C PRO A 93 -14.97 8.58 -12.21
N PRO A 94 -15.76 8.55 -11.11
CA PRO A 94 -16.62 9.67 -10.74
C PRO A 94 -15.92 10.94 -10.24
N GLY A 95 -14.62 10.90 -9.91
CA GLY A 95 -13.86 12.06 -9.42
C GLY A 95 -14.24 12.47 -8.00
N LEU A 96 -14.57 11.48 -7.16
CA LEU A 96 -15.05 11.67 -5.79
C LEU A 96 -13.95 12.22 -4.87
N LYS A 97 -14.37 12.92 -3.81
CA LYS A 97 -13.46 13.62 -2.89
C LYS A 97 -13.70 13.24 -1.44
N GLY A 98 -12.61 13.04 -0.70
CA GLY A 98 -12.65 12.92 0.74
C GLY A 98 -13.63 11.86 1.24
N PRO A 99 -14.60 12.23 2.09
CA PRO A 99 -15.61 11.31 2.63
C PRO A 99 -16.57 10.70 1.59
N ALA A 100 -16.65 11.24 0.37
CA ALA A 100 -17.51 10.69 -0.68
C ALA A 100 -16.96 9.37 -1.27
N VAL A 101 -15.67 9.09 -1.08
CA VAL A 101 -15.06 7.83 -1.52
C VAL A 101 -15.31 6.75 -0.47
N HIS A 102 -15.84 5.62 -0.90
CA HIS A 102 -16.17 4.48 -0.07
C HIS A 102 -14.92 4.00 0.72
N PRO A 103 -15.02 3.76 2.05
CA PRO A 103 -13.86 3.40 2.87
C PRO A 103 -13.09 2.18 2.37
N ASN A 104 -13.79 1.14 1.90
CA ASN A 104 -13.15 -0.04 1.31
C ASN A 104 -12.38 0.31 0.02
N ALA A 105 -12.90 1.23 -0.80
CA ALA A 105 -12.22 1.67 -2.02
C ALA A 105 -10.89 2.34 -1.69
N LYS A 106 -10.86 3.20 -0.65
CA LYS A 106 -9.62 3.84 -0.18
C LYS A 106 -8.57 2.82 0.27
N ILE A 107 -9.00 1.79 0.99
CA ILE A 107 -8.10 0.71 1.45
C ILE A 107 -7.57 -0.08 0.25
N ILE A 108 -8.44 -0.45 -0.70
CA ILE A 108 -8.05 -1.20 -1.90
C ILE A 108 -7.08 -0.38 -2.76
N GLY A 109 -7.39 0.90 -3.02
CA GLY A 109 -6.54 1.78 -3.81
C GLY A 109 -5.15 1.98 -3.20
N LEU A 110 -5.04 2.07 -1.88
CA LEU A 110 -3.75 2.12 -1.19
C LEU A 110 -3.00 0.79 -1.29
N ALA A 111 -3.69 -0.33 -1.08
CA ALA A 111 -3.10 -1.66 -1.16
C ALA A 111 -2.58 -1.97 -2.57
N ASP A 112 -3.35 -1.63 -3.59
CA ASP A 112 -2.99 -1.78 -5.00
C ASP A 112 -1.79 -0.90 -5.38
N THR A 113 -1.81 0.38 -4.98
CA THR A 113 -0.67 1.29 -5.20
C THR A 113 0.61 0.76 -4.59
N TYR A 114 0.55 0.32 -3.32
CA TYR A 114 1.71 -0.24 -2.63
C TYR A 114 2.24 -1.49 -3.35
N ALA A 115 1.35 -2.41 -3.70
CA ALA A 115 1.76 -3.67 -4.27
C ALA A 115 2.24 -3.55 -5.72
N THR A 116 1.67 -2.64 -6.52
CA THR A 116 2.18 -2.28 -7.85
C THR A 116 3.59 -1.69 -7.78
N LEU A 117 3.92 -0.93 -6.72
CA LEU A 117 5.28 -0.42 -6.52
C LEU A 117 6.27 -1.53 -6.14
N THR A 118 5.84 -2.53 -5.36
CA THR A 118 6.69 -3.64 -4.93
C THR A 118 6.83 -4.77 -5.96
N ALA A 119 5.83 -4.95 -6.81
CA ALA A 119 5.76 -6.02 -7.81
C ALA A 119 5.12 -5.48 -9.11
N PRO A 120 5.78 -4.55 -9.80
CA PRO A 120 5.30 -3.96 -11.03
C PRO A 120 5.32 -4.97 -12.19
N PRO A 121 4.52 -4.74 -13.24
CA PRO A 121 4.55 -5.57 -14.43
C PRO A 121 5.92 -5.45 -15.14
N PRO A 122 6.39 -6.55 -15.78
CA PRO A 122 7.58 -6.51 -16.65
C PRO A 122 7.44 -5.43 -17.73
N PRO A 123 8.53 -4.72 -18.13
CA PRO A 123 9.93 -4.93 -17.78
C PRO A 123 10.40 -4.17 -16.53
N ARG A 124 9.48 -3.54 -15.79
CA ARG A 124 9.87 -2.72 -14.63
C ARG A 124 10.31 -3.65 -13.48
N LEU A 125 11.47 -3.37 -12.90
CA LEU A 125 11.90 -4.06 -11.69
C LEU A 125 11.11 -3.52 -10.49
N GLY A 126 10.69 -4.44 -9.61
CA GLY A 126 10.04 -4.09 -8.36
C GLY A 126 10.95 -3.31 -7.44
N ARG A 127 10.35 -2.33 -6.74
CA ARG A 127 11.07 -1.59 -5.71
C ARG A 127 11.08 -2.41 -4.43
N PRO A 128 12.19 -2.40 -3.67
CA PRO A 128 12.19 -2.91 -2.31
C PRO A 128 11.05 -2.28 -1.49
N ALA A 129 10.45 -3.03 -0.56
CA ALA A 129 9.31 -2.57 0.24
C ALA A 129 9.54 -1.21 0.90
N HIS A 130 10.78 -0.93 1.34
CA HIS A 130 11.13 0.34 1.95
C HIS A 130 11.05 1.54 0.99
N GLU A 131 11.42 1.35 -0.29
CA GLU A 131 11.29 2.38 -1.32
C GLU A 131 9.84 2.57 -1.77
N ALA A 132 9.08 1.47 -1.91
CA ALA A 132 7.66 1.54 -2.23
C ALA A 132 6.88 2.32 -1.16
N ILE A 133 7.16 2.05 0.11
CA ILE A 133 6.56 2.79 1.22
C ILE A 133 7.03 4.25 1.22
N ARG A 134 8.32 4.53 0.97
CA ARG A 134 8.80 5.92 0.84
C ARG A 134 8.06 6.67 -0.26
N GLU A 135 7.75 6.01 -1.37
CA GLU A 135 6.97 6.58 -2.46
C GLU A 135 5.52 6.82 -2.03
N VAL A 136 4.85 5.83 -1.44
CA VAL A 136 3.49 5.99 -0.87
C VAL A 136 3.46 7.13 0.16
N VAL A 137 4.51 7.25 0.98
CA VAL A 137 4.68 8.31 1.96
C VAL A 137 5.00 9.65 1.30
N ARG A 138 5.66 9.70 0.14
CA ARG A 138 5.81 10.94 -0.65
C ARG A 138 4.50 11.36 -1.29
N LEU A 139 3.70 10.39 -1.73
CA LEU A 139 2.33 10.59 -2.18
C LEU A 139 1.39 11.06 -1.04
N ARG A 140 1.86 11.09 0.23
CA ARG A 140 1.13 11.54 1.45
C ARG A 140 0.35 12.82 1.27
N SER A 141 0.85 13.78 0.51
CA SER A 141 0.34 15.13 0.64
C SER A 141 -1.04 15.33 0.01
N ARG A 142 -1.50 14.43 -0.87
CA ARG A 142 -2.80 14.62 -1.57
C ARG A 142 -3.60 13.35 -1.87
N ALA A 143 -3.00 12.18 -1.98
CA ALA A 143 -3.70 11.03 -2.59
C ALA A 143 -4.46 10.13 -1.60
N PHE A 144 -3.93 9.94 -0.39
CA PHE A 144 -4.47 8.98 0.59
C PHE A 144 -4.59 9.60 1.98
N ASP A 145 -5.56 9.11 2.75
CA ASP A 145 -5.75 9.48 4.15
C ASP A 145 -4.49 9.13 4.99
N PRO A 146 -3.96 10.09 5.77
CA PRO A 146 -2.85 9.84 6.70
C PRO A 146 -3.05 8.63 7.63
N ALA A 147 -4.29 8.35 8.07
CA ALA A 147 -4.62 7.21 8.91
C ALA A 147 -4.41 5.87 8.17
N LEU A 148 -4.77 5.80 6.89
CA LEU A 148 -4.54 4.61 6.06
C LEU A 148 -3.04 4.38 5.82
N ILE A 149 -2.28 5.45 5.59
CA ILE A 149 -0.81 5.36 5.45
C ILE A 149 -0.19 4.86 6.76
N LYS A 150 -0.67 5.34 7.92
CA LYS A 150 -0.21 4.87 9.22
C LYS A 150 -0.51 3.37 9.41
N ALA A 151 -1.70 2.91 9.02
CA ALA A 151 -2.07 1.50 9.05
C ALA A 151 -1.16 0.66 8.13
N LEU A 152 -0.87 1.13 6.91
CA LEU A 152 0.05 0.45 6.00
C LEU A 152 1.45 0.31 6.60
N LEU A 153 1.97 1.37 7.19
CA LEU A 153 3.28 1.36 7.84
C LEU A 153 3.35 0.33 8.98
N ALA A 154 2.28 0.21 9.77
CA ALA A 154 2.21 -0.75 10.87
C ALA A 154 2.15 -2.21 10.37
N GLU A 155 1.45 -2.46 9.27
CA GLU A 155 1.20 -3.83 8.77
C GLU A 155 2.28 -4.36 7.81
N THR A 156 3.00 -3.47 7.13
CA THR A 156 4.00 -3.86 6.09
C THR A 156 5.45 -3.68 6.51
N SER A 157 5.71 -3.05 7.67
CA SER A 157 7.04 -2.82 8.27
C SER A 157 8.15 -2.50 7.27
N LEU A 158 8.54 -1.23 7.20
CA LEU A 158 9.66 -0.73 6.39
C LEU A 158 10.97 -1.51 6.57
N PHE A 159 11.23 -1.97 7.79
CA PHE A 159 12.45 -2.67 8.14
C PHE A 159 12.08 -3.88 9.01
N PRO A 160 11.73 -5.03 8.43
CA PRO A 160 11.41 -6.23 9.20
C PRO A 160 12.55 -6.63 10.16
N PRO A 161 12.28 -7.31 11.28
CA PRO A 161 13.31 -7.86 12.15
C PRO A 161 14.37 -8.62 11.36
N GLY A 162 15.64 -8.35 11.64
CA GLY A 162 16.80 -8.86 10.93
C GLY A 162 17.31 -7.97 9.79
N THR A 163 16.61 -6.91 9.41
CA THR A 163 17.07 -5.96 8.40
C THR A 163 18.27 -5.16 8.94
N LEU A 164 19.34 -5.06 8.15
CA LEU A 164 20.48 -4.19 8.45
C LEU A 164 20.19 -2.78 7.96
N VAL A 165 20.40 -1.79 8.83
CA VAL A 165 20.10 -0.39 8.58
C VAL A 165 21.27 0.49 9.01
N ARG A 166 21.49 1.58 8.29
CA ARG A 166 22.40 2.65 8.67
C ARG A 166 21.62 3.70 9.46
N LEU A 167 22.18 4.14 10.58
CA LEU A 167 21.62 5.18 11.43
C LEU A 167 22.17 6.56 11.04
N SER A 168 21.52 7.63 11.50
CA SER A 168 21.98 9.01 11.34
C SER A 168 23.31 9.28 12.05
N SER A 169 23.67 8.46 13.06
CA SER A 169 25.00 8.45 13.68
C SER A 169 26.10 7.89 12.75
N GLY A 170 25.74 7.31 11.61
CA GLY A 170 26.64 6.62 10.69
C GLY A 170 26.83 5.14 11.01
N GLU A 171 26.42 4.69 12.20
CA GLU A 171 26.51 3.31 12.66
C GLU A 171 25.59 2.38 11.87
N ILE A 172 25.94 1.09 11.85
CA ILE A 172 25.11 0.03 11.27
C ILE A 172 24.50 -0.77 12.40
N GLY A 173 23.19 -0.94 12.35
CA GLY A 173 22.44 -1.75 13.29
C GLY A 173 21.52 -2.74 12.60
N ARG A 174 21.06 -3.71 13.37
CA ARG A 174 20.08 -4.71 12.96
C ARG A 174 18.76 -4.42 13.64
N VAL A 175 17.67 -4.39 12.88
CA VAL A 175 16.33 -4.29 13.48
C VAL A 175 16.06 -5.54 14.30
N VAL A 176 15.72 -5.37 15.59
CA VAL A 176 15.38 -6.49 16.48
C VAL A 176 13.90 -6.55 16.79
N GLU A 177 13.25 -5.40 16.91
CA GLU A 177 11.85 -5.32 17.30
C GLU A 177 11.15 -4.12 16.64
N LEU A 178 9.90 -4.33 16.23
CA LEU A 178 9.07 -3.30 15.60
C LEU A 178 8.18 -2.61 16.62
N ASN A 179 8.08 -1.29 16.54
CA ASN A 179 7.07 -0.53 17.27
C ASN A 179 5.86 -0.29 16.37
N ARG A 180 4.71 -0.91 16.67
CA ARG A 180 3.48 -0.76 15.86
C ARG A 180 2.92 0.67 15.88
N GLN A 181 3.12 1.42 16.96
CA GLN A 181 2.67 2.81 17.07
C GLN A 181 3.61 3.76 16.31
N HIS A 182 4.91 3.42 16.26
CA HIS A 182 5.94 4.15 15.55
C HIS A 182 6.73 3.24 14.58
N PRO A 183 6.15 2.83 13.44
CA PRO A 183 6.79 1.85 12.54
C PRO A 183 8.12 2.31 11.92
N LEU A 184 8.37 3.62 11.92
CA LEU A 184 9.62 4.25 11.48
C LEU A 184 10.70 4.28 12.57
N ARG A 185 10.36 3.88 13.80
CA ARG A 185 11.19 3.97 15.01
C ARG A 185 11.27 2.58 15.69
N PRO A 186 11.79 1.56 15.01
CA PRO A 186 11.99 0.24 15.62
C PRO A 186 13.13 0.26 16.65
N ARG A 187 13.28 -0.81 17.43
CA ARG A 187 14.47 -1.05 18.25
C ARG A 187 15.57 -1.66 17.40
N ILE A 188 16.77 -1.10 17.54
CA ILE A 188 17.94 -1.44 16.72
C ILE A 188 19.06 -1.96 17.62
N GLU A 189 19.57 -3.15 17.33
CA GLU A 189 20.83 -3.64 17.89
C GLU A 189 22.00 -3.08 17.09
N VAL A 190 22.78 -2.19 17.68
CA VAL A 190 23.96 -1.60 17.04
C VAL A 190 25.17 -2.47 17.34
N ARG A 191 25.88 -2.91 16.29
CA ARG A 191 27.17 -3.62 16.44
C ARG A 191 28.28 -2.60 16.41
N THR A 192 28.86 -2.32 17.57
CA THR A 192 30.07 -1.51 17.70
C THR A 192 31.31 -2.34 17.36
N LYS A 193 32.39 -1.69 16.91
CA LYS A 193 33.69 -2.35 16.81
C LYS A 193 34.16 -2.75 18.22
N PRO A 194 34.79 -3.92 18.40
CA PRO A 194 35.38 -4.29 19.68
C PRO A 194 36.31 -3.18 20.20
N PRO A 195 36.34 -2.91 21.52
CA PRO A 195 35.86 -3.76 22.62
C PRO A 195 34.41 -3.53 23.08
N ALA A 196 33.67 -2.60 22.47
CA ALA A 196 32.32 -2.27 22.92
C ALA A 196 31.32 -3.39 22.59
N ALA A 197 30.52 -3.79 23.59
CA ALA A 197 29.46 -4.78 23.43
C ALA A 197 28.31 -4.22 22.58
N PRO A 198 27.61 -5.08 21.80
CA PRO A 198 26.38 -4.68 21.14
C PRO A 198 25.38 -4.14 22.16
N HIS A 199 24.66 -3.09 21.78
CA HIS A 199 23.61 -2.51 22.62
C HIS A 199 22.37 -2.23 21.77
N ILE A 200 21.21 -2.17 22.44
CA ILE A 200 19.92 -1.91 21.80
C ILE A 200 19.57 -0.44 21.99
N ILE A 201 19.24 0.24 20.89
CA ILE A 201 18.70 1.60 20.88
C ILE A 201 17.21 1.51 20.55
N ASP A 202 16.36 2.04 21.41
CA ASP A 202 14.97 2.34 21.06
C ASP A 202 14.92 3.71 20.35
N LEU A 203 14.57 3.71 19.06
CA LEU A 203 14.53 4.93 18.27
C LEU A 203 13.39 5.88 18.68
N VAL A 204 12.40 5.40 19.45
CA VAL A 204 11.38 6.26 20.07
C VAL A 204 12.00 7.12 21.17
N GLU A 205 12.85 6.51 22.00
CA GLU A 205 13.53 7.20 23.12
C GLU A 205 14.73 8.04 22.64
N ALA A 206 15.26 7.76 21.45
CA ALA A 206 16.36 8.50 20.82
C ALA A 206 15.86 9.38 19.65
N PRO A 207 15.27 10.57 19.91
CA PRO A 207 14.60 11.38 18.89
C PRO A 207 15.51 11.79 17.71
N PHE A 208 16.80 12.00 17.97
CA PHE A 208 17.81 12.42 17.00
C PHE A 208 18.45 11.27 16.19
N VAL A 209 18.23 10.02 16.61
CA VAL A 209 18.71 8.84 15.90
C VAL A 209 17.59 8.32 15.00
N TYR A 210 17.87 8.17 13.71
CA TYR A 210 16.90 7.66 12.74
C TYR A 210 17.58 6.84 11.65
N ILE A 211 16.80 5.99 10.98
CA ILE A 211 17.29 5.16 9.89
C ILE A 211 17.48 6.01 8.63
N THR A 212 18.70 6.03 8.08
CA THR A 212 19.04 6.77 6.86
C THR A 212 18.84 5.91 5.61
N SER A 213 19.30 4.66 5.64
CA SER A 213 19.14 3.70 4.56
C SER A 213 19.23 2.25 5.04
N PRO A 214 18.61 1.30 4.34
CA PRO A 214 18.96 -0.11 4.52
C PRO A 214 20.36 -0.39 3.95
N VAL A 215 21.03 -1.36 4.56
CA VAL A 215 22.34 -1.85 4.11
C VAL A 215 22.11 -3.16 3.37
N ALA A 216 22.58 -3.24 2.12
CA ALA A 216 22.55 -4.49 1.36
C ALA A 216 23.36 -5.56 2.12
N LYS A 217 22.85 -6.80 2.14
CA LYS A 217 23.56 -7.94 2.70
C LYS A 217 24.83 -8.24 1.91
#